data_AF-A0A7C4UGS0-F1
#
_entry.id   AF-A0A7C4UGS0-F1
#
_cell.length_a   1.000
_cell.length_b   1.000
_cell.length_c   1.000
_cell.angle_alpha   90.00
_cell.angle_beta   90.00
_cell.angle_gamma   90.00
#
_symmetry.space_group_name_H-M   'P 1'
#
loop_
_entity.id
_entity.type
_entity.pdbx_description
1 polymer ?
#
loop_
_entity_poly.entity_id
_entity_poly.type
_entity_poly.pdbx_seq_one_letter_code
_entity_poly.pdbx_strand_id
1 'polypeptide(L)'
;MFLINPCLFAIERCHIDNTRKADTVYIAKNGRALVDIVIPEIPTATVKLAADELAICLNKMTGANFKIIRSTKVINGIIIGKATDFPELKLNKVLPLTKVENRQHYILKNKRQKNTLHWSI
;
A
#
# COMPACT_ATOMS: atom_id res chain seq x y z
N MET A 1 -30.86 -12.91 41.99
CA MET A 1 -29.60 -12.19 42.26
C MET A 1 -28.68 -12.44 41.07
N PHE A 2 -28.75 -11.58 40.06
CA PHE A 2 -27.89 -11.61 38.88
C PHE A 2 -27.28 -10.24 38.77
N LEU A 3 -25.95 -10.13 38.74
CA LEU A 3 -25.22 -8.99 38.18
C LEU A 3 -23.75 -9.42 38.03
N ILE A 4 -23.38 -9.87 36.84
CA ILE A 4 -22.00 -9.81 36.37
C ILE A 4 -22.04 -8.82 35.20
N ASN A 5 -21.61 -7.60 35.49
CA ASN A 5 -21.38 -6.54 34.51
C ASN A 5 -19.87 -6.33 34.42
N PRO A 6 -19.23 -6.72 33.30
CA PRO A 6 -18.07 -6.02 32.82
C PRO A 6 -18.49 -5.30 31.54
N CYS A 7 -18.60 -3.98 31.67
CA CYS A 7 -18.87 -3.06 30.58
C CYS A 7 -17.88 -3.27 29.41
N LEU A 8 -18.45 -3.74 28.29
CA LEU A 8 -18.49 -2.96 27.06
C LEU A 8 -17.13 -2.53 26.48
N PHE A 9 -16.35 -3.46 25.95
CA PHE A 9 -15.46 -3.14 24.83
C PHE A 9 -16.36 -2.90 23.61
N ALA A 10 -16.54 -1.63 23.26
CA ALA A 10 -17.15 -1.22 22.01
C ALA A 10 -16.34 -1.82 20.85
N ILE A 11 -16.89 -2.84 20.20
CA ILE A 11 -16.47 -3.26 18.87
C ILE A 11 -16.80 -2.08 17.96
N GLU A 12 -15.78 -1.30 17.62
CA GLU A 12 -15.89 -0.33 16.54
C GLU A 12 -16.36 -1.08 15.30
N ARG A 13 -17.60 -0.80 14.93
CA ARG A 13 -18.22 -1.33 13.72
C ARG A 13 -17.36 -0.86 12.55
N CYS A 14 -16.58 -1.77 11.97
CA CYS A 14 -16.10 -1.58 10.60
C CYS A 14 -17.34 -1.38 9.72
N HIS A 15 -17.56 -0.15 9.28
CA HIS A 15 -18.61 0.17 8.33
C HIS A 15 -18.26 -0.55 7.01
N ILE A 16 -18.85 -1.72 6.78
CA ILE A 16 -18.77 -2.42 5.50
C ILE A 16 -19.78 -1.71 4.59
N ASP A 17 -19.31 -0.73 3.82
CA ASP A 17 -20.07 -0.16 2.71
C ASP A 17 -20.22 -1.24 1.62
N ASN A 18 -21.37 -1.92 1.63
CA ASN A 18 -21.63 -3.12 0.84
C ASN A 18 -22.06 -2.83 -0.62
N THR A 19 -21.66 -1.71 -1.21
CA THR A 19 -22.16 -1.26 -2.55
C THR A 19 -21.08 -0.88 -3.57
N ARG A 20 -19.80 -1.20 -3.32
CA ARG A 20 -18.78 -1.17 -4.37
C ARG A 20 -17.93 -2.43 -4.29
N LYS A 21 -18.10 -3.33 -5.28
CA LYS A 21 -17.19 -4.46 -5.46
C LYS A 21 -15.78 -3.90 -5.63
N ALA A 22 -14.93 -4.09 -4.62
CA ALA A 22 -13.54 -3.67 -4.69
C ALA A 22 -12.85 -4.42 -5.83
N ASP A 23 -12.12 -3.70 -6.69
CA ASP A 23 -11.33 -4.32 -7.74
C ASP A 23 -10.30 -5.26 -7.10
N THR A 24 -10.28 -6.52 -7.53
CA THR A 24 -9.24 -7.46 -7.13
C THR A 24 -7.93 -7.10 -7.83
N VAL A 25 -6.88 -6.86 -7.04
CA VAL A 25 -5.52 -6.63 -7.56
C VAL A 25 -4.70 -7.89 -7.33
N TYR A 26 -4.14 -8.43 -8.41
CA TYR A 26 -3.19 -9.53 -8.33
C TYR A 26 -1.78 -8.96 -8.31
N ILE A 27 -1.07 -9.16 -7.19
CA ILE A 27 0.35 -8.78 -7.05
C ILE A 27 1.29 -9.91 -7.49
N ALA A 28 0.79 -11.14 -7.53
CA ALA A 28 1.48 -12.31 -8.07
C ALA A 28 0.48 -13.31 -8.66
N LYS A 29 0.93 -14.11 -9.63
CA LYS A 29 0.17 -15.22 -10.21
C LYS A 29 1.11 -16.32 -10.67
N ASN A 30 0.79 -17.57 -10.35
CA ASN A 30 1.56 -18.76 -10.77
C ASN A 30 3.07 -18.66 -10.46
N GLY A 31 3.43 -18.23 -9.24
CA GLY A 31 4.82 -18.09 -8.84
C GLY A 31 5.57 -16.92 -9.50
N ARG A 32 4.86 -15.99 -10.16
CA ARG A 32 5.45 -14.81 -10.80
C ARG A 32 4.91 -13.53 -10.18
N ALA A 33 5.79 -12.58 -9.91
CA ALA A 33 5.41 -11.25 -9.46
C ALA A 33 4.83 -10.49 -10.65
N LEU A 34 3.72 -9.78 -10.42
CA LEU A 34 3.06 -8.94 -11.43
C LEU A 34 3.32 -7.46 -11.22
N VAL A 35 3.93 -7.12 -10.08
CA VAL A 35 4.27 -5.76 -9.67
C VAL A 35 5.64 -5.76 -9.01
N ASP A 36 6.33 -4.63 -9.11
CA ASP A 36 7.60 -4.41 -8.43
C ASP A 36 7.40 -3.73 -7.08
N ILE A 37 8.39 -3.83 -6.20
CA ILE A 37 8.48 -3.00 -4.99
C ILE A 37 9.24 -1.73 -5.37
N VAL A 38 8.65 -0.56 -5.18
CA VAL A 38 9.24 0.73 -5.58
C VAL A 38 9.64 1.51 -4.34
N ILE A 39 10.92 1.87 -4.25
CA ILE A 39 11.49 2.70 -3.18
C ILE A 39 12.11 3.97 -3.78
N PRO A 40 12.26 5.07 -3.01
CA PRO A 40 12.95 6.26 -3.49
C PRO A 40 14.38 5.96 -3.98
N GLU A 41 14.89 6.82 -4.88
CA GLU A 41 16.26 6.71 -5.41
C GLU A 41 17.32 6.69 -4.31
N ILE A 42 17.10 7.50 -3.27
CA ILE A 42 17.94 7.60 -2.08
C ILE A 42 17.10 7.18 -0.86
N PRO A 43 16.98 5.87 -0.58
CA PRO A 43 16.18 5.39 0.53
C PRO A 43 16.92 5.52 1.86
N THR A 44 16.16 5.77 2.93
CA THR A 44 16.68 5.59 4.29
C THR A 44 16.95 4.11 4.56
N ALA A 45 17.83 3.81 5.53
CA ALA A 45 18.11 2.42 5.93
C ALA A 45 16.82 1.66 6.30
N THR A 46 15.88 2.33 6.99
CA THR A 46 14.59 1.77 7.37
C THR A 46 13.73 1.41 6.15
N VAL A 47 13.66 2.28 5.14
CA VAL A 47 12.89 2.01 3.90
C VAL A 47 13.49 0.84 3.14
N LYS A 48 14.82 0.77 3.06
CA LYS A 48 15.51 -0.35 2.42
C LYS A 48 15.22 -1.67 3.14
N LEU A 49 15.39 -1.71 4.46
CA LEU A 49 15.11 -2.90 5.27
C LEU A 49 13.65 -3.35 5.12
N ALA A 50 12.70 -2.43 5.19
CA ALA A 50 11.28 -2.75 5.01
C ALA A 50 10.98 -3.33 3.62
N ALA A 51 11.63 -2.83 2.56
CA ALA A 51 11.48 -3.36 1.22
C ALA A 51 12.10 -4.76 1.05
N ASP A 52 13.29 -4.97 1.64
CA ASP A 52 13.97 -6.27 1.62
C ASP A 52 13.14 -7.32 2.39
N GLU A 53 12.64 -6.98 3.59
CA GLU A 53 11.76 -7.85 4.37
C GLU A 53 10.44 -8.15 3.64
N LEU A 54 9.83 -7.14 3.02
CA LEU A 54 8.62 -7.35 2.23
C LEU A 54 8.87 -8.32 1.07
N ALA A 55 9.97 -8.16 0.33
CA ALA A 55 10.32 -9.05 -0.77
C ALA A 55 10.47 -10.50 -0.30
N ILE A 56 11.13 -10.71 0.83
CA ILE A 56 11.28 -12.04 1.46
C ILE A 56 9.92 -12.62 1.84
N CYS A 57 9.07 -11.83 2.51
CA CYS A 57 7.73 -12.26 2.91
C CYS A 57 6.88 -12.65 1.70
N LEU A 58 6.83 -11.81 0.67
CA LEU A 58 6.07 -12.07 -0.54
C LEU A 58 6.59 -13.29 -1.29
N ASN A 59 7.91 -13.50 -1.34
CA ASN A 59 8.49 -14.70 -1.91
C ASN A 59 8.04 -15.97 -1.17
N LYS A 60 8.11 -15.97 0.16
CA LYS A 60 7.65 -17.11 0.97
C LYS A 60 6.17 -17.41 0.77
N MET A 61 5.34 -16.37 0.61
CA MET A 61 3.89 -16.54 0.44
C MET A 61 3.47 -16.97 -0.97
N THR A 62 4.22 -16.57 -1.99
CA THR A 62 3.76 -16.68 -3.39
C THR A 62 4.67 -17.53 -4.28
N GLY A 63 5.88 -17.86 -3.81
CA GLY A 63 6.97 -18.42 -4.63
C GLY A 63 7.57 -17.44 -5.64
N ALA A 64 7.07 -16.21 -5.73
CA ALA A 64 7.50 -15.23 -6.71
C ALA A 64 8.68 -14.39 -6.23
N ASN A 65 9.53 -13.97 -7.17
CA ASN A 65 10.59 -13.00 -6.91
C ASN A 65 10.08 -11.59 -7.22
N PHE A 66 9.94 -10.75 -6.20
CA PHE A 66 9.54 -9.35 -6.33
C PHE A 66 10.79 -8.47 -6.43
N LYS A 67 10.96 -7.80 -7.57
CA LYS A 67 12.10 -6.92 -7.79
C LYS A 67 11.92 -5.60 -7.03
N ILE A 68 13.00 -5.12 -6.43
CA ILE A 68 13.05 -3.79 -5.83
C ILE A 68 13.60 -2.80 -6.86
N ILE A 69 12.80 -1.79 -7.20
CA ILE A 69 13.14 -0.70 -8.13
C ILE A 69 13.32 0.58 -7.34
N ARG A 70 14.39 1.31 -7.64
CA ARG A 70 14.65 2.65 -7.10
C ARG A 70 14.13 3.69 -8.08
N SER A 71 13.12 4.45 -7.69
CA SER A 71 12.56 5.52 -8.51
C SER A 71 11.83 6.56 -7.67
N THR A 72 11.87 7.81 -8.11
CA THR A 72 11.02 8.89 -7.62
C THR A 72 9.70 9.02 -8.40
N LYS A 73 9.57 8.32 -9.52
CA LYS A 73 8.36 8.30 -10.37
C LYS A 73 7.32 7.33 -9.83
N VAL A 74 6.06 7.64 -10.05
CA VAL A 74 4.95 6.73 -9.72
C VAL A 74 4.87 5.62 -10.78
N ILE A 75 5.48 4.48 -10.47
CA ILE A 75 5.43 3.25 -11.26
C ILE A 75 4.35 2.34 -10.64
N ASN A 76 3.69 1.51 -11.45
CA ASN A 76 2.81 0.48 -10.95
C ASN A 76 3.62 -0.50 -10.08
N GLY A 77 3.30 -0.54 -8.79
CA GLY A 77 4.12 -1.24 -7.82
C GLY A 77 3.60 -1.12 -6.40
N ILE A 78 4.22 -1.88 -5.49
CA ILE A 78 4.09 -1.68 -4.06
C ILE A 78 5.09 -0.61 -3.66
N ILE A 79 4.60 0.60 -3.38
CA ILE A 79 5.46 1.76 -3.10
C ILE A 79 5.76 1.84 -1.61
N ILE A 80 7.04 1.94 -1.23
CA ILE A 80 7.50 2.11 0.14
C ILE A 80 8.37 3.37 0.23
N GLY A 81 7.95 4.32 1.06
CA GLY A 81 8.70 5.54 1.35
C GLY A 81 7.83 6.57 2.06
N LYS A 82 8.34 7.78 2.22
CA LYS A 82 7.59 8.90 2.81
C LYS A 82 6.69 9.55 1.75
N ALA A 83 5.65 10.25 2.19
CA ALA A 83 4.77 10.99 1.29
C ALA A 83 5.52 12.05 0.46
N THR A 84 6.60 12.63 1.04
CA THR A 84 7.47 13.60 0.37
C THR A 84 8.34 12.98 -0.73
N ASP A 85 8.58 11.68 -0.68
CA ASP A 85 9.46 10.98 -1.63
C ASP A 85 8.76 10.75 -2.98
N PHE A 86 7.43 10.84 -3.00
CA PHE A 86 6.59 10.59 -4.17
C PHE A 86 5.57 11.74 -4.37
N PRO A 87 6.02 12.96 -4.73
CA PRO A 87 5.16 14.14 -4.79
C PRO A 87 4.00 14.01 -5.80
N GLU A 88 4.19 13.24 -6.87
CA GLU A 88 3.18 12.97 -7.91
C GLU A 88 1.93 12.22 -7.38
N LEU A 89 2.05 11.50 -6.26
CA LEU A 89 0.92 10.81 -5.63
C LEU A 89 -0.06 11.78 -4.96
N LYS A 90 0.34 13.04 -4.72
CA LYS A 90 -0.48 14.08 -4.07
C LYS A 90 -1.10 13.61 -2.75
N LEU A 91 -0.35 12.82 -1.96
CA LEU A 91 -0.84 12.19 -0.72
C LEU A 91 -1.15 13.20 0.38
N ASN A 92 -0.55 14.39 0.35
CA ASN A 92 -0.77 15.46 1.33
C ASN A 92 -2.23 15.94 1.40
N LYS A 93 -3.03 15.70 0.34
CA LYS A 93 -4.47 16.01 0.36
C LYS A 93 -5.31 14.94 1.06
N VAL A 94 -4.77 13.72 1.19
CA VAL A 94 -5.46 12.55 1.76
C VAL A 94 -4.99 12.30 3.20
N LEU A 95 -3.73 12.61 3.50
CA LEU A 95 -3.16 12.59 4.84
C LEU A 95 -2.85 14.03 5.25
N PRO A 96 -3.68 14.68 6.09
CA PRO A 96 -3.27 15.91 6.75
C PRO A 96 -2.14 15.56 7.73
N LEU A 97 -0.89 15.71 7.28
CA LEU A 97 0.34 15.42 8.03
C LEU A 97 0.59 16.41 9.19
N THR A 98 -0.37 17.29 9.50
CA THR A 98 -0.22 18.43 10.40
C THR A 98 -0.46 18.11 11.88
N LYS A 99 -0.93 16.91 12.24
CA LYS A 99 -1.17 16.53 13.64
C LYS A 99 -0.11 15.56 14.16
N VAL A 100 0.38 15.78 15.38
CA VAL A 100 1.44 14.99 16.06
C VAL A 100 1.03 13.51 16.26
N GLU A 101 -0.27 13.29 16.41
CA GLU A 101 -0.94 11.98 16.47
C GLU A 101 -0.94 11.22 15.12
N ASN A 102 -0.57 11.86 14.01
CA ASN A 102 -0.52 11.23 12.69
C ASN A 102 0.83 10.56 12.33
N ARG A 103 1.73 10.37 13.31
CA ARG A 103 3.11 9.92 13.09
C ARG A 103 3.28 8.55 12.42
N GLN A 104 2.27 7.68 12.41
CA GLN A 104 2.34 6.35 11.78
C GLN A 104 1.04 5.99 11.04
N HIS A 105 0.65 6.80 10.05
CA HIS A 105 -0.44 6.46 9.14
C HIS A 105 0.04 5.77 7.87
N TYR A 106 -0.61 4.68 7.51
CA TYR A 106 -0.37 3.95 6.26
C TYR A 106 -1.61 4.04 5.37
N ILE A 107 -1.42 4.24 4.07
CA ILE A 107 -2.49 4.16 3.07
C ILE A 107 -2.18 3.01 2.12
N LEU A 108 -3.11 2.07 2.02
CA LEU A 108 -3.15 1.12 0.91
C LEU A 108 -4.10 1.68 -0.16
N LYS A 109 -3.55 2.04 -1.33
CA LYS A 109 -4.34 2.58 -2.45
C LYS A 109 -4.01 1.84 -3.74
N ASN A 110 -5.05 1.41 -4.44
CA ASN A 110 -4.93 0.95 -5.81
C ASN A 110 -5.21 2.13 -6.76
N LYS A 111 -4.29 2.43 -7.70
CA LYS A 111 -4.53 3.35 -8.82
C LYS A 111 -4.73 2.54 -10.09
N ARG A 112 -5.90 2.65 -10.73
CA ARG A 112 -6.09 2.20 -12.12
C ARG A 112 -5.24 3.06 -13.07
N GLN A 113 -4.50 2.42 -13.96
CA GLN A 113 -3.98 3.07 -15.17
C GLN A 113 -5.14 3.21 -16.16
N LYS A 114 -5.46 4.44 -16.61
CA LYS A 114 -6.27 4.62 -17.82
C LYS A 114 -5.35 4.29 -18.99
N ASN A 115 -5.54 3.12 -19.58
CA ASN A 115 -4.85 2.77 -20.82
C ASN A 115 -5.50 3.57 -21.95
N THR A 116 -5.05 4.81 -22.17
CA THR A 116 -5.41 5.56 -23.37
C THR A 116 -4.61 4.97 -24.52
N LEU A 117 -5.17 3.98 -25.20
CA LEU A 117 -4.64 3.49 -26.47
C LEU A 117 -4.84 4.61 -27.50
N HIS A 118 -3.75 5.29 -27.86
CA HIS A 118 -3.73 6.17 -29.03
C HIS A 118 -3.62 5.28 -30.27
N TRP A 119 -4.77 4.91 -30.84
CA TRP A 119 -4.81 4.33 -32.18
C TRP A 119 -4.65 5.49 -33.18
N SER A 120 -3.50 5.54 -33.85
CA SER A 120 -3.40 6.26 -35.12
C SER A 120 -3.76 5.26 -36.22
N ILE A 121 -4.81 5.58 -36.98
CA ILE A 121 -5.19 4.94 -38.23
C ILE A 121 -4.20 5.36 -39.31
#